data_AF-A0AAU6K6S1-F1
#
_entry.id   AF-A0AAU6K6S1-F1
#
_cell.length_a   1.000
_cell.length_b   1.000
_cell.length_c   1.000
_cell.angle_alpha   90.00
_cell.angle_beta   90.00
_cell.angle_gamma   90.00
#
_symmetry.space_group_name_H-M   'P 1'
#
loop_
_entity.id
_entity.type
_entity.pdbx_description
1 polymer ?
#
loop_
_entity_poly.entity_id
_entity_poly.type
_entity_poly.pdbx_seq_one_letter_code
_entity_poly.pdbx_strand_id
1 'polypeptide(L)'
;MVRHLYGGLRRTRPRGPSKPSYDSFSSLGGGVLLSSMMLGEIAPGGTGSGLCGLIMVVVVAVFIGGLMVGGTPEYLRKRIVFREMRWVVVYALMPPTVILACTGVALAFDDGPRSAPPA
;
A
#
# COMPACT_ATOMS: atom_id res chain seq x y z
N MET A 1 4.04 -42.80 -36.00
CA MET A 1 4.10 -41.48 -36.65
C MET A 1 3.35 -40.39 -35.87
N VAL A 2 2.03 -40.51 -35.63
CA VAL A 2 1.17 -39.43 -35.06
C VAL A 2 1.51 -39.05 -33.60
N ARG A 3 2.04 -39.98 -32.78
CA ARG A 3 2.48 -39.70 -31.40
C ARG A 3 3.73 -38.82 -31.30
N HIS A 4 4.58 -38.79 -32.33
CA HIS A 4 5.76 -37.91 -32.39
C HIS A 4 5.39 -36.47 -32.80
N LEU A 5 4.29 -36.29 -33.53
CA LEU A 5 3.80 -34.96 -33.93
C LEU A 5 3.06 -34.24 -32.78
N TYR A 6 2.33 -34.99 -31.94
CA TYR A 6 1.60 -34.45 -30.79
C TYR A 6 2.49 -34.05 -29.60
N GLY A 7 3.74 -34.54 -29.57
CA GLY A 7 4.72 -34.22 -28.53
C GLY A 7 5.45 -32.88 -28.74
N GLY A 8 5.51 -32.38 -29.97
CA GLY A 8 6.16 -31.10 -30.31
C GLY A 8 5.29 -29.87 -30.06
N LEU A 9 3.97 -30.01 -30.24
CA LEU A 9 3.00 -28.89 -30.20
C LEU A 9 2.66 -28.37 -28.79
N ARG A 10 3.22 -28.96 -27.71
CA ARG A 10 2.98 -28.49 -26.32
C ARG A 10 4.08 -27.58 -25.76
N ARG A 11 5.18 -27.35 -26.48
CA ARG A 11 6.31 -26.51 -26.01
C ARG A 11 6.29 -25.08 -26.52
N THR A 12 5.33 -24.70 -27.36
CA THR A 12 5.28 -23.39 -28.00
C THR A 12 3.96 -22.66 -27.75
N ARG A 13 3.34 -22.88 -26.58
CA ARG A 13 2.31 -21.90 -26.16
C ARG A 13 3.05 -20.60 -25.85
N PRO A 14 2.76 -19.48 -26.54
CA PRO A 14 3.27 -18.20 -26.12
C PRO A 14 2.74 -17.97 -24.70
N ARG A 15 3.63 -17.95 -23.72
CA ARG A 15 3.32 -17.54 -22.35
C ARG A 15 2.82 -16.10 -22.47
N GLY A 16 1.64 -15.79 -21.94
CA GLY A 16 1.18 -14.40 -21.86
C GLY A 16 2.24 -13.53 -21.18
N PRO A 17 2.26 -12.21 -21.45
CA PRO A 17 3.31 -11.34 -20.93
C PRO A 17 3.43 -11.49 -19.42
N SER A 18 4.62 -11.88 -18.96
CA SER A 18 4.96 -11.93 -17.55
C SER A 18 4.99 -10.50 -17.00
N LYS A 19 4.28 -10.25 -15.89
CA LYS A 19 4.36 -8.96 -15.22
C LYS A 19 5.81 -8.71 -14.75
N PRO A 20 6.35 -7.49 -14.91
CA PRO A 20 7.67 -7.17 -14.42
C PRO A 20 7.72 -7.30 -12.90
N SER A 21 8.88 -7.69 -12.37
CA SER A 21 9.13 -7.75 -10.92
C SER A 21 9.34 -6.34 -10.37
N TYR A 22 9.06 -6.13 -9.08
CA TYR A 22 9.20 -4.83 -8.41
C TYR A 22 10.65 -4.28 -8.46
N ASP A 23 11.65 -5.16 -8.55
CA ASP A 23 13.06 -4.78 -8.69
C ASP A 23 13.45 -4.29 -10.09
N SER A 24 12.55 -4.39 -11.08
CA SER A 24 12.81 -3.97 -12.46
C SER A 24 12.31 -2.56 -12.79
N PHE A 25 11.72 -1.84 -11.81
CA PHE A 25 11.25 -0.47 -12.02
C PHE A 25 12.39 0.55 -11.92
N SER A 26 12.33 1.59 -12.75
CA SER A 26 13.21 2.77 -12.63
C SER A 26 13.10 3.37 -11.22
N SER A 27 14.16 3.98 -10.69
CA SER A 27 14.18 4.54 -9.33
C SER A 27 12.99 5.46 -9.03
N LEU A 28 12.59 6.29 -9.99
CA LEU A 28 11.40 7.13 -9.88
C LEU A 28 10.09 6.32 -9.98
N GLY A 29 10.03 5.34 -10.88
CA GLY A 29 8.85 4.49 -11.09
C GLY A 29 8.58 3.55 -9.91
N GLY A 30 9.63 3.02 -9.28
CA GLY A 30 9.57 2.25 -8.04
C GLY A 30 9.19 3.13 -6.85
N GLY A 31 9.70 4.36 -6.77
CA GLY A 31 9.31 5.32 -5.73
C GLY A 31 7.83 5.70 -5.76
N VAL A 32 7.25 5.89 -6.96
CA VAL A 32 5.81 6.15 -7.13
C VAL A 32 4.99 4.91 -6.72
N LEU A 33 5.43 3.72 -7.10
CA LEU A 33 4.78 2.46 -6.74
C LEU A 33 4.79 2.20 -5.23
N LEU A 34 5.93 2.43 -4.58
CA LEU A 34 6.07 2.36 -3.12
C LEU A 34 5.19 3.39 -2.42
N SER A 35 5.10 4.61 -2.96
CA SER A 35 4.21 5.65 -2.40
C SER A 35 2.75 5.23 -2.45
N SER A 36 2.29 4.63 -3.56
CA SER A 36 0.92 4.10 -3.66
C SER A 36 0.63 2.96 -2.67
N MET A 37 1.63 2.13 -2.36
CA MET A 37 1.51 1.10 -1.31
C MET A 37 1.51 1.67 0.10
N MET A 38 2.39 2.63 0.41
CA MET A 38 2.48 3.28 1.72
C MET A 38 1.25 4.14 2.04
N LEU A 39 0.66 4.76 1.01
CA LEU A 39 -0.60 5.50 1.12
C LEU A 39 -1.82 4.56 1.26
N GLY A 40 -1.64 3.24 1.22
CA GLY A 40 -2.71 2.28 1.47
C GLY A 40 -3.67 2.09 0.29
N GLU A 41 -3.16 2.15 -0.94
CA GLU A 41 -3.95 1.90 -2.16
C GLU A 41 -5.13 2.87 -2.36
N ILE A 42 -4.97 4.15 -1.99
CA ILE A 42 -5.99 5.18 -2.29
C ILE A 42 -6.12 5.38 -3.81
N ALA A 43 -5.03 5.14 -4.58
CA ALA A 43 -5.03 5.05 -6.04
C ALA A 43 -3.89 4.11 -6.50
N PRO A 44 -4.12 3.03 -7.30
CA PRO A 44 -5.36 2.42 -7.79
C PRO A 44 -5.84 1.29 -6.86
N GLY A 45 -6.96 1.50 -6.16
CA GLY A 45 -7.42 0.59 -5.12
C GLY A 45 -7.97 -0.73 -5.62
N GLY A 46 -7.66 -1.82 -4.90
CA GLY A 46 -8.33 -3.11 -5.03
C GLY A 46 -9.83 -3.05 -4.67
N THR A 47 -10.52 -4.19 -4.80
CA THR A 47 -11.96 -4.38 -4.57
C THR A 47 -12.36 -3.97 -3.13
N GLY A 48 -12.63 -2.68 -2.91
CA GLY A 48 -13.22 -2.13 -1.68
C GLY A 48 -12.27 -1.41 -0.70
N SER A 49 -10.98 -1.74 -0.64
CA SER A 49 -10.03 -1.13 0.31
C SER A 49 -9.74 0.35 0.02
N GLY A 50 -9.58 0.70 -1.27
CA GLY A 50 -9.29 2.08 -1.69
C GLY A 50 -10.44 3.05 -1.42
N LEU A 51 -11.70 2.60 -1.54
CA LEU A 51 -12.87 3.44 -1.25
C LEU A 51 -12.98 3.74 0.26
N CYS A 52 -12.76 2.74 1.12
CA CYS A 52 -12.74 2.94 2.57
C CYS A 52 -11.61 3.87 3.00
N GLY A 53 -10.41 3.73 2.42
CA GLY A 53 -9.28 4.64 2.66
C GLY A 53 -9.58 6.09 2.23
N LEU A 54 -10.19 6.27 1.05
CA LEU A 54 -10.55 7.59 0.54
C LEU A 54 -11.59 8.28 1.43
N ILE A 55 -12.65 7.58 1.87
CA ILE A 55 -13.66 8.15 2.77
C ILE A 55 -13.02 8.58 4.09
N MET A 56 -12.09 7.80 4.64
CA MET A 56 -11.39 8.15 5.88
C MET A 56 -10.51 9.40 5.72
N VAL A 57 -9.75 9.50 4.63
CA VAL A 57 -8.92 10.69 4.35
C VAL A 57 -9.78 11.94 4.18
N VAL A 58 -10.95 11.84 3.55
CA VAL A 58 -11.87 12.98 3.41
C VAL A 58 -12.46 13.40 4.76
N VAL A 59 -12.80 12.45 5.66
CA VAL A 59 -13.25 12.77 7.02
C VAL A 59 -12.17 13.51 7.81
N VAL A 60 -10.91 13.08 7.70
CA VAL A 60 -9.77 13.79 8.32
C VAL A 60 -9.58 15.18 7.71
N ALA A 61 -9.67 15.30 6.38
CA ALA A 61 -9.52 16.58 5.69
C ALA A 61 -10.61 17.59 6.07
N VAL A 62 -11.87 17.16 6.21
CA VAL A 62 -12.96 18.02 6.70
C VAL A 62 -12.79 18.39 8.16
N PHE A 63 -12.21 17.51 8.98
CA PHE A 63 -11.89 17.85 10.37
C PHE A 63 -10.84 18.96 10.45
N ILE A 64 -9.75 18.83 9.71
CA ILE A 64 -8.67 19.84 9.66
C ILE A 64 -9.21 21.14 9.03
N GLY A 65 -9.97 21.04 7.94
CA GLY A 65 -10.60 22.19 7.27
C GLY A 65 -11.63 22.91 8.14
N GLY A 66 -12.45 22.18 8.89
CA GLY A 66 -13.41 22.75 9.84
C GLY A 66 -12.72 23.52 10.97
N LEU A 67 -11.63 22.95 11.52
CA LEU A 67 -10.79 23.63 12.52
C LEU A 67 -10.11 24.89 11.95
N MET A 68 -9.64 24.86 10.69
CA MET A 68 -9.03 26.01 10.01
C MET A 68 -10.01 27.17 9.75
N VAL A 69 -11.28 26.87 9.46
CA VAL A 69 -12.33 27.88 9.23
C VAL A 69 -12.88 28.43 10.55
N GLY A 70 -12.54 27.83 11.70
CA GLY A 70 -13.07 28.19 13.02
C GLY A 70 -14.49 27.67 13.29
N GLY A 71 -14.95 26.68 12.50
CA GLY A 71 -16.28 26.08 12.61
C GLY A 71 -16.24 24.65 13.19
N THR A 72 -17.37 24.15 13.67
CA THR A 72 -17.47 22.73 14.04
C THR A 72 -17.42 21.86 12.78
N PRO A 73 -16.63 20.77 12.75
CA PRO A 73 -16.50 19.92 11.56
C PRO A 73 -17.85 19.27 11.22
N GLU A 74 -18.43 19.68 10.10
CA GLU A 74 -19.76 19.27 9.66
C GLU A 74 -19.63 18.45 8.37
N TYR A 75 -19.82 17.14 8.48
CA TYR A 75 -19.82 16.23 7.33
C TYR A 75 -21.28 16.00 6.92
N LEU A 76 -21.66 16.35 5.68
CA LEU A 76 -23.02 16.17 5.14
C LEU A 76 -24.17 16.64 6.07
N ARG A 77 -24.11 17.89 6.57
CA ARG A 77 -25.15 18.48 7.45
C ARG A 77 -25.35 17.79 8.81
N LYS A 78 -24.47 16.88 9.21
CA LYS A 78 -24.53 16.18 10.50
C LYS A 78 -23.26 16.47 11.29
N ARG A 79 -23.40 16.88 12.57
CA ARG A 79 -22.24 17.09 13.45
C ARG A 79 -21.50 15.77 13.62
N ILE A 80 -20.20 15.79 13.34
CA ILE A 80 -19.33 14.65 13.62
C ILE A 80 -19.21 14.53 15.14
N VAL A 81 -19.56 13.37 15.68
CA VAL A 81 -19.43 13.09 17.12
C VAL A 81 -17.96 12.81 17.41
N PHE A 82 -17.44 13.36 18.52
CA PHE A 82 -16.03 13.19 18.94
C PHE A 82 -15.61 11.72 19.08
N ARG A 83 -16.58 10.84 19.37
CA ARG A 83 -16.39 9.39 19.50
C ARG A 83 -16.08 8.71 18.16
N GLU A 84 -16.73 9.10 17.07
CA GLU A 84 -16.40 8.62 15.71
C GLU A 84 -15.00 9.07 15.30
N MET A 85 -14.63 10.32 15.61
CA MET A 85 -13.34 10.87 15.21
C MET A 85 -12.15 10.10 15.81
N ARG A 86 -12.30 9.59 17.04
CA ARG A 86 -11.27 8.76 17.69
C ARG A 86 -10.97 7.50 16.88
N TRP A 87 -11.99 6.84 16.31
CA TRP A 87 -11.80 5.65 15.49
C TRP A 87 -11.15 5.97 14.14
N VAL A 88 -11.47 7.12 13.56
CA VAL A 88 -10.85 7.61 12.31
C VAL A 88 -9.36 7.88 12.52
N VAL A 89 -8.99 8.54 13.62
CA VAL A 89 -7.58 8.83 13.94
C VAL A 89 -6.78 7.54 14.19
N VAL A 90 -7.38 6.58 14.91
CA VAL A 90 -6.76 5.26 15.11
C VAL A 90 -6.57 4.52 13.78
N TYR A 91 -7.55 4.58 12.88
CA TYR A 91 -7.44 3.98 11.55
C TYR A 91 -6.35 4.64 10.70
N ALA A 92 -6.24 5.97 10.73
CA ALA A 92 -5.21 6.70 9.98
C ALA A 92 -3.78 6.41 10.47
N LEU A 93 -3.60 6.14 11.77
CA LEU A 93 -2.29 5.78 12.34
C LEU A 93 -1.92 4.30 12.18
N MET A 94 -2.89 3.42 11.92
CA MET A 94 -2.67 1.98 11.84
C MET A 94 -1.64 1.56 10.77
N PRO A 95 -1.73 2.00 9.50
CA PRO A 95 -0.77 1.61 8.47
C PRO A 95 0.70 2.00 8.76
N PRO A 96 1.04 3.26 9.12
CA PRO A 96 2.44 3.60 9.41
C PRO A 96 2.95 2.91 10.67
N THR A 97 2.10 2.67 11.68
CA THR A 97 2.51 1.96 12.91
C THR A 97 2.87 0.50 12.63
N VAL A 98 2.07 -0.19 11.81
CA VAL A 98 2.33 -1.60 11.43
C VAL A 98 3.61 -1.71 10.60
N ILE A 99 3.78 -0.83 9.61
CA ILE A 99 4.98 -0.84 8.75
C ILE A 99 6.22 -0.57 9.60
N LEU A 100 6.19 0.45 10.47
CA LEU A 100 7.33 0.80 11.32
C LEU A 100 7.65 -0.29 12.35
N ALA A 101 6.64 -0.93 12.94
CA ALA A 101 6.86 -2.05 13.85
C ALA A 101 7.46 -3.27 13.13
N CYS A 102 6.95 -3.60 11.94
CA CYS A 102 7.47 -4.70 11.12
C CYS A 102 8.92 -4.43 10.68
N THR A 103 9.22 -3.22 10.22
CA THR A 103 10.59 -2.82 9.87
C THR A 103 11.51 -2.82 11.08
N GLY A 104 11.07 -2.33 12.24
CA GLY A 104 11.85 -2.35 13.47
C GLY A 104 12.17 -3.78 13.93
N VAL A 105 11.20 -4.68 13.84
CA VAL A 105 11.38 -6.12 14.09
C VAL A 105 12.35 -6.73 13.08
N ALA A 106 12.17 -6.46 11.78
CA ALA A 106 13.05 -6.99 10.73
C ALA A 106 14.51 -6.54 10.94
N LEU A 107 14.75 -5.29 11.31
CA LEU A 107 16.09 -4.78 11.60
C LEU A 107 16.65 -5.30 12.94
N ALA A 108 15.79 -5.58 13.92
CA ALA A 108 16.22 -6.14 15.21
C ALA A 108 16.61 -7.62 15.11
N PHE A 109 16.05 -8.35 14.14
CA PHE A 109 16.40 -9.74 13.81
C PHE A 109 17.40 -9.84 12.64
N ASP A 110 17.80 -8.73 12.03
CA ASP A 110 18.89 -8.68 11.07
C ASP A 110 20.22 -8.75 11.84
N ASP A 111 20.64 -9.97 12.17
CA ASP A 111 22.03 -10.28 12.50
C ASP A 111 22.86 -10.10 11.22
N GLY A 112 23.09 -8.83 10.84
CA GLY A 112 23.91 -8.48 9.70
C GLY A 112 25.27 -9.19 9.80
N PRO A 113 25.81 -9.73 8.69
CA PRO A 113 27.03 -10.54 8.70
C PRO A 113 28.20 -9.78 9.34
N ARG A 114 28.40 -10.02 10.64
CA ARG A 114 29.62 -9.74 11.39
C ARG A 114 30.69 -10.73 10.91
N SER A 115 31.23 -10.51 9.72
CA SER A 115 32.52 -11.06 9.33
C SER A 115 33.13 -10.16 8.26
N ALA A 116 34.20 -9.50 8.67
CA ALA A 116 35.00 -8.51 7.95
C ALA A 116 35.55 -8.97 6.57
N PRO A 117 35.91 -8.03 5.67
CA PRO A 117 36.91 -8.23 4.61
C PRO A 117 38.34 -8.00 5.18
N PRO A 118 39.49 -8.26 4.50
CA PRO A 118 39.81 -9.02 3.26
C PRO A 118 40.83 -10.18 3.49
N ALA A 119 40.93 -11.11 2.53
CA ALA A 119 42.12 -11.95 2.30
C ALA A 119 42.26 -12.23 0.80
#